data_AF-A0A8I0MEU5-F1
#
_entry.id   AF-A0A8I0MEU5-F1
#
_cell.length_a   1.000
_cell.length_b   1.000
_cell.length_c   1.000
_cell.angle_alpha   90.00
_cell.angle_beta   90.00
_cell.angle_gamma   90.00
#
_symmetry.space_group_name_H-M   'P 1'
#
loop_
_entity.id
_entity.type
_entity.pdbx_description
1 polymer ?
#
loop_
_entity_poly.entity_id
_entity_poly.type
_entity_poly.pdbx_seq_one_letter_code
_entity_poly.pdbx_strand_id
1 'polypeptide(L)'
;MDVDQLISGIGSAVASAQSQNICVFWCMTKSEWASWVQAGGSVVAIFSGFYLTRKTLHVQNQQQLQRDIEAKRVKDRMQYCVLADLFEATEAWGNEMARTIVDPDTYNIDSSIYIGQSVIDSLRSVSNEQLPAVDSIRRINMAVLSTEAVVAGLKIVKALEGDAATAARHTVKFRANRLRKIASVDKDFCNRQADDISTAEEIAIRRKAEESRAQALTELFSK
;
A
#
# COMPACT_ATOMS: atom_id res chain seq x y z
N MET A 1 8.38 17.92 32.90
CA MET A 1 8.10 18.03 34.34
C MET A 1 8.02 16.61 34.85
N ASP A 2 8.94 16.25 35.74
CA ASP A 2 9.20 14.85 36.09
C ASP A 2 8.12 14.32 37.04
N VAL A 3 7.66 13.08 36.85
CA VAL A 3 6.59 12.48 37.66
C VAL A 3 6.98 12.43 39.14
N ASP A 4 8.28 12.29 39.41
CA ASP A 4 8.87 12.27 40.74
C ASP A 4 8.75 13.61 41.47
N GLN A 5 8.75 14.74 40.76
CA GLN A 5 8.52 16.05 41.36
C GLN A 5 7.06 16.25 41.79
N LEU A 6 6.11 15.64 41.06
CA LEU A 6 4.69 15.69 41.40
C LEU A 6 4.39 14.84 42.66
N ILE A 7 5.00 13.65 42.73
CA ILE A 7 4.86 12.73 43.88
C ILE A 7 5.54 13.30 45.12
N SER A 8 6.72 13.92 44.98
CA SER A 8 7.43 14.58 46.09
C SER A 8 6.62 15.77 46.65
N GLY A 9 5.98 16.56 45.79
CA GLY A 9 5.11 17.66 46.20
C GLY A 9 3.89 17.18 46.99
N ILE A 10 3.18 16.15 46.50
CA ILE A 10 2.01 15.57 47.16
C ILE A 10 2.40 14.88 48.48
N GLY A 11 3.52 14.16 48.50
CA GLY A 11 4.03 13.48 49.70
C GLY A 11 4.37 14.45 50.83
N SER A 12 4.95 15.61 50.52
CA SER A 12 5.24 16.63 51.53
C SER A 12 3.98 17.28 52.12
N ALA A 13 2.96 17.52 51.29
CA ALA A 13 1.69 18.10 51.73
C ALA A 13 0.89 17.14 52.62
N VAL A 14 0.86 15.85 52.25
CA VAL A 14 0.17 14.81 53.03
C VAL A 14 0.89 14.51 54.35
N ALA A 15 2.23 14.51 54.37
CA ALA A 15 3.00 14.30 55.60
C ALA A 15 2.84 15.47 56.59
N SER A 16 2.71 16.71 56.11
CA SER A 16 2.48 17.88 56.98
C SER A 16 1.09 17.90 57.64
N ALA A 17 0.11 17.19 57.08
CA ALA A 17 -1.23 17.06 57.65
C ALA A 17 -1.34 15.96 58.72
N GLN A 18 -0.32 15.11 58.90
CA GLN A 18 -0.38 13.93 59.76
C GLN A 18 -0.05 14.21 61.25
N SER A 19 0.42 15.41 61.61
CA SER A 19 0.84 15.72 62.99
C SER A 19 -0.21 16.43 63.85
N GLN A 20 -1.44 16.62 63.37
CA GLN A 20 -2.52 17.20 64.17
C GLN A 20 -3.79 16.35 64.08
N ASN A 21 -4.00 15.57 65.15
CA ASN A 21 -5.25 14.93 65.57
C ASN A 21 -6.03 14.12 64.52
N ILE A 22 -6.04 12.80 64.74
CA ILE A 22 -6.92 11.84 64.09
C ILE A 22 -8.38 12.16 64.49
N CYS A 23 -9.04 13.04 63.73
CA CYS A 23 -10.49 13.20 63.68
C CYS A 23 -10.93 12.92 62.24
N VAL A 24 -11.16 11.64 61.94
CA VAL A 24 -11.59 11.20 60.63
C VAL A 24 -13.06 11.60 60.47
N PHE A 25 -13.31 12.59 59.61
CA PHE A 25 -14.61 13.11 59.15
C PHE A 25 -15.41 14.12 59.98
N TRP A 26 -15.45 14.07 61.32
CA TRP A 26 -16.45 14.88 62.08
C TRP A 26 -15.92 16.11 62.84
N CYS A 27 -14.60 16.35 62.86
CA CYS A 27 -14.01 17.51 63.59
C CYS A 27 -13.24 18.48 62.69
N MET A 28 -13.39 18.38 61.36
CA MET A 28 -12.66 19.23 60.43
C MET A 28 -13.20 20.65 60.41
N THR A 29 -12.30 21.64 60.47
CA THR A 29 -12.65 23.03 60.18
C THR A 29 -12.97 23.20 58.69
N LYS A 30 -13.78 24.20 58.33
CA LYS A 30 -14.19 24.43 56.92
C LYS A 30 -13.00 24.54 55.95
N SER A 31 -11.86 25.06 56.42
CA SER A 31 -10.62 25.17 55.65
C SER A 31 -9.91 23.84 55.42
N GLU A 32 -9.91 22.94 56.41
CA GLU A 32 -9.28 21.61 56.29
C GLU A 32 -10.09 20.69 55.37
N TRP A 33 -11.42 20.79 55.42
CA TRP A 33 -12.30 20.07 54.51
C TRP A 33 -12.13 20.52 53.06
N ALA A 34 -12.04 21.83 52.82
CA ALA A 34 -11.79 22.39 51.48
C ALA A 34 -10.44 21.91 50.92
N SER A 35 -9.39 21.87 51.75
CA SER A 35 -8.07 21.34 51.37
C SER A 35 -8.14 19.86 50.97
N TRP A 36 -8.88 19.03 51.71
CA TRP A 36 -9.07 17.63 51.39
C TRP A 36 -9.87 17.39 50.12
N VAL A 37 -10.96 18.15 49.91
CA VAL A 37 -11.76 18.08 48.68
C VAL A 37 -10.94 18.55 47.47
N GLN A 38 -10.13 19.58 47.63
CA GLN A 38 -9.24 20.07 46.59
C GLN A 38 -8.14 19.05 46.27
N ALA A 39 -7.50 18.46 47.28
CA ALA A 39 -6.48 17.43 47.10
C ALA A 39 -7.08 16.17 46.43
N GLY A 40 -8.23 15.68 46.93
CA GLY A 40 -8.94 14.55 46.34
C GLY A 40 -9.42 14.81 44.92
N GLY A 41 -9.99 15.99 44.66
CA GLY A 41 -10.41 16.42 43.33
C GLY A 41 -9.23 16.54 42.35
N SER A 42 -8.07 17.01 42.82
CA SER A 42 -6.84 17.08 42.02
C SER A 42 -6.35 15.69 41.63
N VAL A 43 -6.33 14.74 42.58
CA VAL A 43 -5.93 13.35 42.32
C VAL A 43 -6.88 12.69 41.32
N VAL A 44 -8.20 12.83 41.50
CA VAL A 44 -9.19 12.28 40.55
C VAL A 44 -9.06 12.92 39.15
N ALA A 45 -8.79 14.22 39.07
CA ALA A 45 -8.55 14.92 37.80
C ALA A 45 -7.29 14.43 37.09
N ILE A 46 -6.21 14.16 37.83
CA ILE A 46 -4.96 13.60 37.27
C ILE A 46 -5.18 12.17 36.78
N PHE A 47 -5.85 11.32 37.55
CA PHE A 47 -6.13 9.93 37.16
C PHE A 47 -7.08 9.84 35.95
N SER A 48 -8.14 10.65 35.92
CA SER A 48 -9.05 10.73 34.77
C SER A 48 -8.36 11.30 33.53
N GLY A 49 -7.52 12.33 33.69
CA GLY A 49 -6.68 12.85 32.61
C GLY A 49 -5.72 11.80 32.05
N PHE A 50 -5.07 11.01 32.90
CA PHE A 50 -4.17 9.93 32.48
C PHE A 50 -4.93 8.81 31.75
N TYR A 51 -6.10 8.42 32.26
CA TYR A 51 -6.95 7.41 31.64
C TYR A 51 -7.45 7.85 30.25
N LEU A 52 -7.94 9.09 30.13
CA LEU A 52 -8.38 9.66 28.87
C LEU A 52 -7.23 9.79 27.87
N THR A 53 -6.06 10.26 28.31
CA THR A 53 -4.87 10.39 27.45
C THR A 53 -4.41 9.05 26.90
N ARG A 54 -4.38 7.99 27.72
CA ARG A 54 -4.06 6.62 27.25
C ARG A 54 -5.07 6.12 26.22
N LYS A 55 -6.36 6.36 26.45
CA LYS A 55 -7.42 5.94 25.52
C LYS A 55 -7.30 6.68 24.19
N THR A 56 -7.04 7.99 24.21
CA THR A 56 -6.84 8.80 23.00
C THR A 56 -5.60 8.38 22.22
N LEU A 57 -4.48 8.10 22.89
CA LEU A 57 -3.26 7.58 22.26
C LEU A 57 -3.48 6.22 21.59
N HIS A 58 -4.21 5.31 22.25
CA HIS A 58 -4.51 4.00 21.68
C HIS A 58 -5.39 4.11 20.42
N VAL A 59 -6.41 4.96 20.46
CA VAL A 59 -7.29 5.23 19.31
C VAL A 59 -6.52 5.89 18.16
N GLN A 60 -5.63 6.85 18.44
CA GLN A 60 -4.80 7.50 17.42
C GLN A 60 -3.83 6.51 16.75
N ASN A 61 -3.17 5.64 17.53
CA ASN A 61 -2.27 4.62 16.97
C ASN A 61 -3.02 3.62 16.09
N GLN A 62 -4.22 3.20 16.49
CA GLN A 62 -5.05 2.32 15.67
C GLN A 62 -5.50 3.01 14.38
N GLN A 63 -5.86 4.30 14.43
CA GLN A 63 -6.22 5.06 13.23
C GLN A 63 -5.03 5.26 12.29
N GLN A 64 -3.82 5.48 12.81
CA GLN A 64 -2.60 5.57 11.99
C GLN A 64 -2.29 4.23 11.32
N LEU A 65 -2.32 3.13 12.07
CA LEU A 65 -2.10 1.79 11.52
C LEU A 65 -3.10 1.47 10.39
N GLN A 66 -4.37 1.87 10.55
CA GLN A 66 -5.37 1.70 9.50
C GLN A 66 -5.05 2.53 8.25
N ARG A 67 -4.64 3.80 8.40
CA ARG A 67 -4.21 4.63 7.26
C ARG A 67 -3.00 4.05 6.54
N ASP A 68 -2.04 3.50 7.28
CA ASP A 68 -0.84 2.91 6.69
C ASP A 68 -1.17 1.64 5.91
N ILE A 69 -2.10 0.81 6.42
CA ILE A 69 -2.60 -0.37 5.72
C ILE A 69 -3.38 0.03 4.45
N GLU A 70 -4.25 1.04 4.53
CA GLU A 70 -5.00 1.57 3.39
C GLU A 70 -4.05 2.15 2.33
N ALA A 71 -3.08 2.98 2.73
CA ALA A 71 -2.08 3.57 1.84
C ALA A 71 -1.25 2.48 1.14
N LYS A 72 -0.86 1.42 1.86
CA LYS A 72 -0.17 0.27 1.29
C LYS A 72 -1.02 -0.44 0.24
N ARG A 73 -2.31 -0.69 0.52
CA ARG A 73 -3.21 -1.35 -0.45
C ARG A 73 -3.46 -0.52 -1.71
N VAL A 74 -3.63 0.80 -1.57
CA VAL A 74 -3.77 1.72 -2.71
C VAL A 74 -2.51 1.69 -3.56
N LYS A 75 -1.33 1.70 -2.92
CA LYS A 75 -0.05 1.58 -3.61
C LYS A 75 0.06 0.25 -4.37
N ASP A 76 -0.27 -0.87 -3.72
CA ASP A 76 -0.22 -2.20 -4.33
C ASP A 76 -1.18 -2.29 -5.53
N ARG A 77 -2.40 -1.75 -5.43
CA ARG A 77 -3.35 -1.67 -6.55
C ARG A 77 -2.80 -0.86 -7.72
N MET A 78 -2.28 0.34 -7.44
CA MET A 78 -1.71 1.22 -8.47
C MET A 78 -0.54 0.54 -9.20
N GLN A 79 0.28 -0.22 -8.49
CA GLN A 79 1.37 -1.01 -9.08
C GLN A 79 0.84 -2.07 -10.05
N TYR A 80 -0.23 -2.80 -9.71
CA TYR A 80 -0.83 -3.76 -10.63
C TYR A 80 -1.46 -3.10 -11.86
N CYS A 81 -2.05 -1.92 -11.74
CA CYS A 81 -2.55 -1.17 -12.90
C CYS A 81 -1.41 -0.76 -13.83
N VAL A 82 -0.31 -0.21 -13.29
CA VAL A 82 0.87 0.16 -14.10
C VAL A 82 1.45 -1.05 -14.82
N LEU A 83 1.51 -2.22 -14.16
CA LEU A 83 1.93 -3.45 -14.80
C LEU A 83 1.00 -3.90 -15.91
N ALA A 84 -0.32 -3.82 -15.69
CA ALA A 84 -1.30 -4.17 -16.71
C ALA A 84 -1.14 -3.29 -17.98
N ASP A 85 -0.93 -1.99 -17.81
CA ASP A 85 -0.69 -1.05 -18.91
C ASP A 85 0.61 -1.39 -19.69
N LEU A 86 1.67 -1.76 -18.98
CA LEU A 86 2.93 -2.19 -19.61
C LEU A 86 2.79 -3.50 -20.38
N PHE A 87 2.05 -4.47 -19.83
CA PHE A 87 1.75 -5.70 -20.54
C PHE A 87 0.82 -5.46 -21.72
N GLU A 88 -0.11 -4.52 -21.65
CA GLU A 88 -0.93 -4.09 -22.78
C GLU A 88 -0.07 -3.47 -23.89
N ALA A 89 0.85 -2.57 -23.56
CA ALA A 89 1.79 -2.01 -24.54
C ALA A 89 2.65 -3.10 -25.19
N THR A 90 3.12 -4.08 -24.41
CA THR A 90 3.89 -5.23 -24.90
C THR A 90 3.05 -6.11 -25.82
N GLU A 91 1.78 -6.35 -25.46
CA GLU A 91 0.83 -7.11 -26.27
C GLU A 91 0.54 -6.40 -27.60
N ALA A 92 0.29 -5.09 -27.56
CA ALA A 92 0.01 -4.26 -28.73
C ALA A 92 1.20 -4.27 -29.71
N TRP A 93 2.42 -4.11 -29.20
CA TRP A 93 3.63 -4.20 -30.01
C TRP A 93 3.80 -5.59 -30.63
N GLY A 94 3.61 -6.66 -29.87
CA GLY A 94 3.66 -8.04 -30.38
C GLY A 94 2.58 -8.33 -31.44
N ASN A 95 1.38 -7.76 -31.27
CA ASN A 95 0.28 -7.80 -32.24
C ASN A 95 0.66 -7.15 -33.56
N GLU A 96 1.21 -5.93 -33.50
CA GLU A 96 1.62 -5.17 -34.67
C GLU A 96 2.70 -5.91 -35.44
N MET A 97 3.77 -6.32 -34.74
CA MET A 97 4.83 -7.14 -35.33
C MET A 97 4.30 -8.40 -36.00
N ALA A 98 3.38 -9.14 -35.36
CA ALA A 98 2.85 -10.37 -35.94
C ALA A 98 2.07 -10.13 -37.24
N ARG A 99 1.46 -8.96 -37.39
CA ARG A 99 0.70 -8.56 -38.59
C ARG A 99 1.62 -8.11 -39.71
N THR A 100 2.58 -7.24 -39.42
CA THR A 100 3.29 -6.46 -40.46
C THR A 100 4.71 -6.94 -40.76
N ILE A 101 5.39 -7.71 -39.89
CA ILE A 101 6.81 -8.10 -40.07
C ILE A 101 7.14 -8.87 -41.37
N VAL A 102 6.16 -9.50 -42.00
CA VAL A 102 6.36 -10.28 -43.25
C VAL A 102 6.27 -9.39 -44.49
N ASP A 103 5.63 -8.23 -44.37
CA ASP A 103 5.45 -7.27 -45.45
C ASP A 103 6.50 -6.15 -45.34
N PRO A 104 7.56 -6.17 -46.17
CA PRO A 104 8.64 -5.19 -46.09
C PRO A 104 8.22 -3.78 -46.52
N ASP A 105 7.15 -3.64 -47.30
CA ASP A 105 6.71 -2.34 -47.82
C ASP A 105 5.94 -1.54 -46.77
N THR A 106 5.31 -2.24 -45.80
CA THR A 106 4.50 -1.64 -44.75
C THR A 106 5.20 -1.59 -43.39
N TYR A 107 6.31 -2.33 -43.20
CA TYR A 107 6.94 -2.50 -41.89
C TYR A 107 8.33 -1.87 -41.78
N ASN A 108 8.43 -0.85 -40.92
CA ASN A 108 9.71 -0.25 -40.55
C ASN A 108 10.36 -0.98 -39.37
N ILE A 109 11.35 -1.83 -39.68
CA ILE A 109 12.12 -2.60 -38.69
C ILE A 109 12.79 -1.71 -37.63
N ASP A 110 13.31 -0.55 -38.01
CA ASP A 110 14.02 0.35 -37.09
C ASP A 110 13.08 0.96 -36.05
N SER A 111 11.89 1.37 -36.48
CA SER A 111 10.84 1.83 -35.56
C SER A 111 10.47 0.74 -34.55
N SER A 112 10.30 -0.49 -35.02
CA SER A 112 9.94 -1.60 -34.12
C SER A 112 11.05 -2.01 -33.17
N ILE A 113 12.32 -1.89 -33.58
CA ILE A 113 13.47 -2.05 -32.67
C ILE A 113 13.42 -0.97 -31.57
N TYR A 114 13.19 0.28 -31.95
CA TYR A 114 13.10 1.40 -31.01
C TYR A 114 11.94 1.21 -30.01
N ILE A 115 10.75 0.86 -30.48
CA ILE A 115 9.59 0.57 -29.63
C ILE A 115 9.91 -0.59 -28.68
N GLY A 116 10.50 -1.68 -29.18
CA GLY A 116 10.88 -2.81 -28.36
C GLY A 116 11.88 -2.44 -27.26
N GLN A 117 12.86 -1.58 -27.56
CA GLN A 117 13.79 -1.05 -26.56
C GLN A 117 13.09 -0.18 -25.51
N SER A 118 12.17 0.69 -25.93
CA SER A 118 11.36 1.50 -25.01
C SER A 118 10.50 0.64 -24.07
N VAL A 119 9.93 -0.45 -24.57
CA VAL A 119 9.17 -1.42 -23.74
C VAL A 119 10.09 -2.10 -22.72
N ILE A 120 11.29 -2.53 -23.13
CA ILE A 120 12.28 -3.12 -22.23
C ILE A 120 12.66 -2.15 -21.12
N ASP A 121 12.96 -0.90 -21.46
CA ASP A 121 13.35 0.12 -20.50
C ASP A 121 12.21 0.43 -19.53
N SER A 122 10.97 0.48 -20.03
CA SER A 122 9.78 0.68 -19.20
C SER A 122 9.56 -0.48 -18.24
N LEU A 123 9.66 -1.73 -18.71
CA LEU A 123 9.55 -2.93 -17.87
C LEU A 123 10.65 -2.99 -16.79
N ARG A 124 11.88 -2.57 -17.11
CA ARG A 124 12.99 -2.49 -16.15
C ARG A 124 12.84 -1.37 -15.14
N SER A 125 12.19 -0.27 -15.53
CA SER A 125 11.98 0.89 -14.65
C SER A 125 11.03 0.60 -13.50
N VAL A 126 10.16 -0.40 -13.63
CA VAL A 126 9.32 -0.90 -12.53
C VAL A 126 10.21 -1.70 -11.58
N SER A 127 10.90 -0.97 -10.70
CA SER A 127 11.84 -1.45 -9.69
C SER A 127 11.35 -2.67 -8.90
N ASN A 128 12.27 -3.54 -8.50
CA ASN A 128 12.02 -4.68 -7.59
C ASN A 128 11.40 -4.28 -6.25
N GLU A 129 11.57 -3.03 -5.79
CA GLU A 129 10.96 -2.53 -4.55
C GLU A 129 9.49 -2.12 -4.73
N GLN A 130 9.04 -1.93 -5.97
CA GLN A 130 7.68 -1.52 -6.31
C GLN A 130 6.79 -2.71 -6.65
N LEU A 131 7.23 -3.94 -6.42
CA LEU A 131 6.49 -5.12 -6.81
C LEU A 131 5.96 -5.83 -5.56
N PRO A 132 4.64 -5.96 -5.43
CA PRO A 132 4.03 -6.50 -4.21
C PRO A 132 4.29 -8.01 -4.02
N ALA A 133 4.79 -8.71 -5.06
CA ALA A 133 5.00 -10.16 -5.03
C ALA A 133 6.19 -10.64 -5.90
N VAL A 134 6.81 -11.74 -5.47
CA VAL A 134 7.87 -12.47 -6.21
C VAL A 134 7.41 -12.89 -7.60
N ASP A 135 6.13 -13.26 -7.75
CA ASP A 135 5.56 -13.64 -9.05
C ASP A 135 5.52 -12.48 -10.04
N SER A 136 5.27 -11.24 -9.58
CA SER A 136 5.29 -10.06 -10.45
C SER A 136 6.70 -9.78 -10.97
N ILE A 137 7.72 -9.91 -10.12
CA ILE A 137 9.14 -9.80 -10.51
C ILE A 137 9.48 -10.83 -11.58
N ARG A 138 9.07 -12.09 -11.37
CA ARG A 138 9.30 -13.17 -12.32
C ARG A 138 8.64 -12.89 -13.68
N ARG A 139 7.39 -12.43 -13.70
CA ARG A 139 6.66 -12.11 -14.94
C ARG A 139 7.32 -10.98 -15.72
N ILE A 140 7.72 -9.91 -15.06
CA ILE A 140 8.45 -8.79 -15.68
C ILE A 140 9.77 -9.27 -16.29
N ASN A 141 10.56 -10.04 -15.53
CA ASN A 141 11.83 -10.57 -16.05
C ASN A 141 11.61 -11.46 -17.29
N MET A 142 10.57 -12.30 -17.29
CA MET A 142 10.22 -13.09 -18.45
C MET A 142 9.78 -12.24 -19.65
N ALA A 143 9.05 -11.15 -19.42
CA ALA A 143 8.65 -10.22 -20.47
C ALA A 143 9.83 -9.44 -21.04
N VAL A 144 10.75 -8.98 -20.19
CA VAL A 144 12.01 -8.33 -20.61
C VAL A 144 12.80 -9.28 -21.51
N LEU A 145 13.08 -10.50 -21.05
CA LEU A 145 13.83 -11.49 -21.82
C LEU A 145 13.15 -11.84 -23.16
N SER A 146 11.82 -11.96 -23.15
CA SER A 146 11.05 -12.25 -24.36
C SER A 146 11.09 -11.09 -25.35
N THR A 147 11.01 -9.85 -24.88
CA THR A 147 11.09 -8.63 -25.69
C THR A 147 12.49 -8.46 -26.26
N GLU A 148 13.54 -8.68 -25.46
CA GLU A 148 14.94 -8.68 -25.91
C GLU A 148 15.18 -9.72 -27.01
N ALA A 149 14.65 -10.93 -26.86
CA ALA A 149 14.79 -11.99 -27.85
C ALA A 149 14.11 -11.65 -29.19
N VAL A 150 13.04 -10.84 -29.16
CA VAL A 150 12.36 -10.33 -30.35
C VAL A 150 13.16 -9.19 -30.98
N VAL A 151 13.64 -8.23 -30.19
CA VAL A 151 14.51 -7.13 -30.66
C VAL A 151 15.80 -7.65 -31.29
N ALA A 152 16.44 -8.64 -30.67
CA ALA A 152 17.61 -9.30 -31.23
C ALA A 152 17.29 -9.97 -32.57
N GLY A 153 16.12 -10.61 -32.68
CA GLY A 153 15.64 -11.18 -33.95
C GLY A 153 15.43 -10.12 -35.03
N LEU A 154 14.87 -8.96 -34.68
CA LEU A 154 14.71 -7.83 -35.61
C LEU A 154 16.06 -7.29 -36.11
N LYS A 155 17.06 -7.19 -35.23
CA LYS A 155 18.42 -6.80 -35.62
C LYS A 155 19.05 -7.79 -36.61
N ILE A 156 18.78 -9.09 -36.45
CA ILE A 156 19.19 -10.11 -37.42
C ILE A 156 18.46 -9.93 -38.75
N VAL A 157 17.14 -9.72 -38.74
CA VAL A 157 16.37 -9.45 -39.97
C VAL A 157 16.95 -8.25 -40.73
N LYS A 158 17.31 -7.17 -40.01
CA LYS A 158 17.93 -5.97 -40.62
C LYS A 158 19.28 -6.26 -41.30
N ALA A 159 20.04 -7.23 -40.78
CA ALA A 159 21.37 -7.58 -41.28
C ALA A 159 21.37 -8.62 -42.41
N LEU A 160 20.21 -9.21 -42.72
CA LEU A 160 20.06 -10.25 -43.74
C LEU A 160 19.34 -9.73 -44.97
N GLU A 161 19.57 -10.38 -46.10
CA GLU A 161 18.90 -10.11 -47.38
C GLU A 161 18.32 -11.39 -48.00
N GLY A 162 17.40 -11.24 -48.95
CA GLY A 162 16.80 -12.35 -49.70
C GLY A 162 16.05 -13.37 -48.83
N ASP A 163 16.18 -14.65 -49.17
CA ASP A 163 15.47 -15.75 -48.50
C ASP A 163 15.82 -15.89 -47.02
N ALA A 164 17.05 -15.56 -46.64
CA ALA A 164 17.49 -15.58 -45.24
C ALA A 164 16.76 -14.53 -44.41
N ALA A 165 16.52 -13.33 -44.96
CA ALA A 165 15.73 -12.29 -44.30
C ALA A 165 14.26 -12.74 -44.12
N THR A 166 13.68 -13.38 -45.12
CA THR A 166 12.31 -13.92 -45.06
C THR A 166 12.17 -14.98 -43.98
N ALA A 167 13.09 -15.95 -43.91
CA ALA A 167 13.09 -16.97 -42.85
C ALA A 167 13.26 -16.36 -41.44
N ALA A 168 14.12 -15.35 -41.31
CA ALA A 168 14.30 -14.61 -40.07
C ALA A 168 13.01 -13.86 -39.66
N ARG A 169 12.31 -13.21 -40.61
CA ARG A 169 11.01 -12.56 -40.36
C ARG A 169 9.96 -13.53 -39.85
N HIS A 170 9.88 -14.74 -40.41
CA HIS A 170 8.98 -15.78 -39.91
C HIS A 170 9.31 -16.20 -38.48
N THR A 171 10.60 -16.31 -38.15
CA THR A 171 11.06 -16.61 -36.78
C THR A 171 10.68 -15.50 -35.81
N VAL A 172 10.89 -14.24 -36.20
CA VAL A 172 10.48 -13.07 -35.41
C VAL A 172 8.96 -13.03 -35.23
N LYS A 173 8.18 -13.28 -36.29
CA LYS A 173 6.71 -13.39 -36.22
C LYS A 173 6.24 -14.43 -35.22
N PHE A 174 6.86 -15.61 -35.21
CA PHE A 174 6.56 -16.65 -34.24
C PHE A 174 6.84 -16.20 -32.81
N ARG A 175 8.00 -15.56 -32.58
CA ARG A 175 8.37 -15.03 -31.26
C ARG A 175 7.44 -13.89 -30.82
N ALA A 176 7.05 -12.99 -31.71
CA ALA A 176 6.10 -11.90 -31.46
C ALA A 176 4.72 -12.45 -31.07
N ASN A 177 4.22 -13.48 -31.78
CA ASN A 177 2.98 -14.15 -31.42
C ASN A 177 3.04 -14.79 -30.03
N ARG A 178 4.18 -15.38 -29.65
CA ARG A 178 4.39 -15.93 -28.31
C ARG A 178 4.43 -14.83 -27.26
N LEU A 179 5.18 -13.76 -27.51
CA LEU A 179 5.27 -12.59 -26.63
C LEU A 179 3.88 -12.01 -26.37
N ARG A 180 3.08 -11.80 -27.42
CA ARG A 180 1.70 -11.33 -27.31
C ARG A 180 0.87 -12.19 -26.37
N LYS A 181 0.91 -13.52 -26.52
CA LYS A 181 0.15 -14.45 -25.67
C LYS A 181 0.56 -14.35 -24.20
N ILE A 182 1.87 -14.26 -23.95
CA ILE A 182 2.39 -14.11 -22.58
C ILE A 182 1.92 -12.78 -21.99
N ALA A 183 2.09 -11.69 -22.72
CA ALA A 183 1.68 -10.35 -22.29
C ALA A 183 0.18 -10.26 -22.00
N SER A 184 -0.68 -10.86 -22.83
CA SER A 184 -2.13 -10.94 -22.58
C SER A 184 -2.45 -11.70 -21.29
N VAL A 185 -1.79 -12.84 -21.03
CA VAL A 185 -1.99 -13.61 -19.78
C VAL A 185 -1.51 -12.81 -18.56
N ASP A 186 -0.39 -12.10 -18.68
CA ASP A 186 0.16 -11.28 -17.60
C ASP A 186 -0.69 -10.04 -17.33
N LYS A 187 -1.24 -9.41 -18.37
CA LYS A 187 -2.25 -8.34 -18.29
C LYS A 187 -3.48 -8.82 -17.53
N ASP A 188 -4.07 -9.96 -17.92
CA ASP A 188 -5.26 -10.52 -17.26
C ASP A 188 -5.00 -10.90 -15.79
N PHE A 189 -3.77 -11.30 -15.47
CA PHE A 189 -3.36 -11.54 -14.09
C PHE A 189 -3.33 -10.23 -13.30
N CYS A 190 -2.71 -9.18 -13.83
CA CYS A 190 -2.60 -7.88 -13.15
C CYS A 190 -3.97 -7.23 -12.95
N ASN A 191 -4.85 -7.28 -13.95
CA ASN A 191 -6.21 -6.77 -13.84
C ASN A 191 -7.00 -7.49 -12.74
N ARG A 192 -6.93 -8.82 -12.70
CA ARG A 192 -7.58 -9.60 -11.63
C ARG A 192 -7.06 -9.25 -10.25
N GLN A 193 -5.73 -9.09 -10.08
CA GLN A 193 -5.17 -8.68 -8.80
C GLN A 193 -5.63 -7.27 -8.38
N ALA A 194 -5.70 -6.32 -9.33
CA ALA A 194 -6.22 -4.99 -9.05
C ALA A 194 -7.71 -5.00 -8.64
N ASP A 195 -8.52 -5.83 -9.30
CA ASP A 195 -9.94 -6.00 -9.01
C ASP A 195 -10.18 -6.70 -7.66
N ASP A 196 -9.39 -7.73 -7.34
CA ASP A 196 -9.44 -8.44 -6.05
C ASP A 196 -9.14 -7.48 -4.89
N ILE A 197 -8.13 -6.61 -5.06
CA ILE A 197 -7.81 -5.56 -4.07
C ILE A 197 -8.98 -4.56 -3.94
N SER A 198 -9.56 -4.13 -5.05
CA SER A 198 -10.72 -3.22 -5.05
C SER A 198 -11.94 -3.83 -4.36
N THR A 199 -12.18 -5.13 -4.56
CA THR A 199 -13.30 -5.85 -3.93
C THR A 199 -13.07 -6.00 -2.43
N ALA A 200 -11.84 -6.32 -2.02
CA ALA A 200 -11.46 -6.38 -0.61
C ALA A 200 -11.58 -5.01 0.07
N GLU A 201 -11.30 -3.91 -0.64
CA GLU A 201 -11.50 -2.54 -0.17
C GLU A 201 -12.99 -2.25 0.07
N GLU A 202 -13.86 -2.58 -0.88
CA GLU A 202 -15.30 -2.37 -0.73
C GLU A 202 -15.89 -3.16 0.45
N ILE A 203 -15.48 -4.43 0.63
CA ILE A 203 -15.91 -5.26 1.76
C ILE A 203 -15.44 -4.66 3.09
N ALA A 204 -14.20 -4.17 3.15
CA ALA A 204 -13.65 -3.57 4.37
C ALA A 204 -14.40 -2.27 4.76
N ILE A 205 -14.72 -1.42 3.78
CA ILE A 205 -15.49 -0.19 3.99
C ILE A 205 -16.89 -0.51 4.51
N ARG A 206 -17.59 -1.47 3.88
CA ARG A 206 -18.94 -1.90 4.32
C ARG A 206 -18.92 -2.42 5.75
N ARG A 207 -17.96 -3.28 6.09
CA ARG A 207 -17.83 -3.83 7.46
C ARG A 207 -17.58 -2.73 8.50
N LYS A 208 -16.73 -1.76 8.20
CA LYS A 208 -16.46 -0.61 9.08
C LYS A 208 -17.69 0.30 9.25
N ALA A 209 -18.50 0.46 8.20
CA ALA A 209 -19.78 1.16 8.27
C ALA A 209 -20.81 0.40 9.15
N GLU A 210 -20.85 -0.92 9.08
CA GLU A 210 -21.71 -1.75 9.93
C GLU A 210 -21.27 -1.73 11.40
N GLU A 211 -19.97 -1.83 11.68
CA GLU A 211 -19.41 -1.77 13.03
C GLU A 211 -19.65 -0.41 13.69
N SER A 212 -19.46 0.69 12.94
CA SER A 212 -19.76 2.05 13.43
C SER A 212 -21.26 2.26 13.67
N ARG A 213 -22.13 1.71 12.81
CA ARG A 213 -23.58 1.73 13.03
C ARG A 213 -23.99 0.93 14.27
N ALA A 214 -23.38 -0.23 14.50
CA ALA A 214 -23.62 -1.04 15.70
C ALA A 214 -23.15 -0.34 16.98
N GLN A 215 -21.99 0.33 16.94
CA GLN A 215 -21.49 1.14 18.06
C GLN A 215 -22.43 2.32 18.37
N ALA A 216 -22.86 3.07 17.35
CA ALA A 216 -23.79 4.18 17.53
C ALA A 216 -25.14 3.75 18.13
N LEU A 217 -25.66 2.59 17.71
CA LEU A 217 -26.87 2.01 18.30
C LEU A 217 -26.64 1.60 19.76
N THR A 218 -25.50 1.01 20.08
CA THR A 218 -25.17 0.59 21.45
C THR A 218 -25.08 1.80 22.39
N GLU A 219 -24.48 2.91 21.96
CA GLU A 219 -24.43 4.16 22.73
C GLU A 219 -25.80 4.84 22.92
N LEU A 220 -26.70 4.70 21.94
CA LEU A 220 -28.07 5.21 22.04
C LEU A 220 -28.92 4.42 23.06
N PHE A 221 -28.67 3.12 23.22
CA PHE A 221 -29.40 2.26 24.16
C PHE A 221 -28.72 2.10 25.52
N SER A 222 -27.52 2.66 25.72
CA SER A 222 -26.81 2.65 27.01
C SER A 222 -27.02 3.92 27.85
N LYS A 223 -27.90 4.83 27.43
CA LYS A 223 -28.35 6.02 28.16
C LYS A 223 -29.80 5.86 28.58
#